data_AF-A0A212FD82-F1
#
_entry.id   AF-A0A212FD82-F1
#
_cell.length_a   1.000
_cell.length_b   1.000
_cell.length_c   1.000
_cell.angle_alpha   90.00
_cell.angle_beta   90.00
_cell.angle_gamma   90.00
#
_symmetry.space_group_name_H-M   'P 1'
#
loop_
_entity.id
_entity.type
_entity.pdbx_description
1 polymer ?
#
loop_
_entity_poly.entity_id
_entity_poly.type
_entity_poly.pdbx_seq_one_letter_code
_entity_poly.pdbx_strand_id
1 'polypeptide(L)'
;MIKNKLLPLVTLNRRYLSLSNSLQHKAAYEGEGKTTVRVINQETDLGLMIDSYGTYGFRLNNGITVLGPIAIFSRTILSWQVGSSRDINVDSLKFFKLLEPKIDLLVLGLETDDRNVMQTVFKATRELKLNVELQTVEHACSTFNFLNSEGRSVAGALIPPLHLDVNENDMLHSKLHYENLYNKEIK
;
A
#
# COMPACT_ATOMS: atom_id res chain seq x y z
N MET A 1 -12.30 16.46 66.50
CA MET A 1 -13.38 15.62 65.93
C MET A 1 -13.78 16.21 64.59
N ILE A 2 -13.78 15.58 63.42
CA ILE A 2 -13.44 14.25 62.92
C ILE A 2 -12.95 14.51 61.46
N LYS A 3 -11.82 13.92 61.09
CA LYS A 3 -11.29 13.93 59.71
C LYS A 3 -12.17 13.01 58.85
N ASN A 4 -12.69 13.49 57.73
CA ASN A 4 -13.17 12.62 56.66
C ASN A 4 -12.43 12.96 55.35
N LYS A 5 -11.34 12.21 55.13
CA LYS A 5 -10.80 11.85 53.83
C LYS A 5 -11.92 11.27 52.97
N LEU A 6 -12.11 11.74 51.74
CA LEU A 6 -12.43 10.87 50.60
C LEU A 6 -11.86 11.49 49.32
N LEU A 7 -11.02 10.71 48.65
CA LEU A 7 -10.21 11.01 47.46
C LEU A 7 -11.08 11.04 46.17
N PRO A 8 -10.60 11.63 45.07
CA PRO A 8 -11.36 11.70 43.82
C PRO A 8 -11.49 10.31 43.17
N LEU A 9 -12.71 9.90 42.87
CA LEU A 9 -13.01 8.71 42.07
C LEU A 9 -12.84 9.03 40.58
N VAL A 10 -11.59 9.00 40.10
CA VAL A 10 -11.31 8.84 38.68
C VAL A 10 -11.41 7.34 38.38
N THR A 11 -12.54 6.91 37.85
CA THR A 11 -12.74 5.53 37.40
C THR A 11 -11.93 5.30 36.14
N LEU A 12 -10.65 4.95 36.29
CA LEU A 12 -9.81 4.44 35.21
C LEU A 12 -10.37 3.09 34.77
N ASN A 13 -11.15 3.12 33.69
CA ASN A 13 -11.64 1.93 33.03
C ASN A 13 -10.47 1.30 32.27
N ARG A 14 -9.66 0.52 32.98
CA ARG A 14 -8.52 -0.23 32.44
C ARG A 14 -9.07 -1.37 31.58
N ARG A 15 -9.44 -1.05 30.34
CA ARG A 15 -9.71 -2.07 29.32
C ARG A 15 -8.43 -2.87 29.13
N TYR A 16 -8.48 -4.12 29.54
CA TYR A 16 -7.50 -5.14 29.19
C TYR A 16 -7.47 -5.21 27.66
N LEU A 17 -6.46 -4.59 27.05
CA LEU A 17 -6.13 -4.85 25.66
C LEU A 17 -5.64 -6.29 25.62
N SER A 18 -6.48 -7.17 25.08
CA SER A 18 -6.04 -8.47 24.59
C SER A 18 -4.95 -8.21 23.56
N LEU A 19 -3.69 -8.41 23.95
CA LEU A 19 -2.59 -8.58 23.01
C LEU A 19 -2.93 -9.80 22.15
N SER A 20 -3.51 -9.56 20.98
CA SER A 20 -3.63 -10.59 19.95
C SER A 20 -2.21 -10.97 19.55
N ASN A 21 -1.86 -12.23 19.80
CA ASN A 21 -0.59 -12.86 19.48
C ASN A 21 -0.02 -12.30 18.17
N SER A 22 1.12 -11.61 18.28
CA SER A 22 2.08 -11.63 17.19
C SER A 22 2.38 -13.09 16.90
N LEU A 23 2.13 -13.53 15.67
CA LEU A 23 2.71 -14.76 15.16
C LEU A 23 4.22 -14.58 15.24
N GLN A 24 4.82 -15.02 16.35
CA GLN A 24 6.26 -15.23 16.45
C GLN A 24 6.60 -16.25 15.36
N HIS A 25 7.09 -15.77 14.23
CA HIS A 25 7.82 -16.62 13.32
C HIS A 25 9.01 -17.17 14.09
N LYS A 26 8.92 -18.48 14.34
CA LYS A 26 9.86 -19.35 15.05
C LYS A 26 11.31 -18.93 14.76
N ALA A 27 12.05 -18.69 15.84
CA ALA A 27 13.47 -18.33 15.87
C ALA A 27 14.27 -18.80 14.64
N ALA A 28 14.57 -17.85 13.75
CA ALA A 28 15.60 -18.04 12.74
C ALA A 28 16.94 -17.88 13.45
N TYR A 29 17.72 -18.97 13.48
CA TYR A 29 19.08 -19.07 14.01
C TYR A 29 19.89 -17.76 13.89
N GLU A 30 20.29 -17.18 15.02
CA GLU A 30 21.14 -16.00 15.15
C GLU A 30 22.63 -16.42 15.20
N GLY A 31 23.18 -16.86 14.07
CA GLY A 31 24.60 -17.18 13.99
C GLY A 31 25.31 -16.34 12.95
N GLU A 32 26.61 -16.19 13.15
CA GLU A 32 27.50 -15.35 12.34
C GLU A 32 27.55 -15.89 10.90
N GLY A 33 27.24 -15.04 9.91
CA GLY A 33 27.24 -15.41 8.49
C GLY A 33 25.89 -15.76 7.87
N LYS A 34 24.76 -15.45 8.52
CA LYS A 34 23.42 -15.61 7.90
C LYS A 34 22.87 -14.32 7.32
N THR A 35 22.30 -14.43 6.12
CA THR A 35 21.49 -13.38 5.50
C THR A 35 20.12 -13.35 6.17
N THR A 36 19.76 -12.23 6.80
CA THR A 36 18.40 -12.03 7.31
C THR A 36 17.48 -11.63 6.17
N VAL A 37 16.41 -12.39 5.96
CA VAL A 37 15.35 -12.02 5.01
C VAL A 37 14.36 -11.11 5.73
N ARG A 38 14.25 -9.85 5.29
CA ARG A 38 13.24 -8.91 5.80
C ARG A 38 12.12 -8.77 4.77
N VAL A 39 10.90 -9.11 5.19
CA VAL A 39 9.70 -8.93 4.35
C VAL A 39 9.21 -7.50 4.55
N ILE A 40 9.60 -6.63 3.63
CA ILE A 40 9.39 -5.17 3.70
C ILE A 40 7.90 -4.83 3.93
N ASN A 41 6.99 -5.53 3.25
CA ASN A 41 5.55 -5.22 3.28
C ASN A 41 4.88 -5.38 4.65
N GLN A 42 5.49 -6.13 5.58
CA GLN A 42 4.91 -6.41 6.90
C GLN A 42 5.36 -5.40 7.97
N GLU A 43 6.28 -4.50 7.64
CA GLU A 43 6.79 -3.49 8.57
C GLU A 43 5.94 -2.22 8.46
N THR A 44 4.95 -2.07 9.35
CA THR A 44 4.06 -0.89 9.39
C THR A 44 4.81 0.44 9.59
N ASP A 45 6.02 0.37 10.14
CA ASP A 45 6.87 1.53 10.40
C ASP A 45 7.48 2.12 9.12
N LEU A 46 7.51 1.36 8.02
CA LEU A 46 7.99 1.79 6.69
C LEU A 46 6.93 2.52 5.86
N GLY A 47 5.71 2.68 6.40
CA GLY A 47 4.62 3.37 5.75
C GLY A 47 3.62 2.46 5.03
N LEU A 48 2.73 3.09 4.26
CA LEU A 48 1.72 2.39 3.46
C LEU A 48 2.39 1.70 2.27
N MET A 49 2.08 0.43 2.11
CA MET A 49 2.55 -0.39 1.00
C MET A 49 1.38 -1.18 0.42
N ILE A 50 1.52 -1.58 -0.83
CA ILE A 50 0.52 -2.33 -1.58
C ILE A 50 0.82 -3.82 -1.41
N ASP A 51 -0.13 -4.55 -0.83
CA ASP A 51 -0.08 -6.01 -0.65
C ASP A 51 -0.51 -6.74 -1.91
N SER A 52 -1.63 -6.32 -2.48
CA SER A 52 -2.20 -6.94 -3.67
C SER A 52 -3.05 -5.95 -4.43
N TYR A 53 -3.29 -6.26 -5.69
CA TYR A 53 -4.17 -5.49 -6.56
C TYR A 53 -5.21 -6.42 -7.18
N GLY A 54 -6.32 -5.83 -7.59
CA GLY A 54 -7.40 -6.51 -8.28
C GLY A 54 -8.04 -5.59 -9.30
N THR A 55 -8.97 -6.10 -10.09
CA THR A 55 -9.63 -5.31 -11.15
C THR A 55 -10.43 -4.13 -10.62
N TYR A 56 -10.84 -4.20 -9.35
CA TYR A 56 -11.63 -3.18 -8.70
C TYR A 56 -10.83 -2.24 -7.80
N GLY A 57 -9.53 -2.50 -7.54
CA GLY A 57 -8.76 -1.69 -6.61
C GLY A 57 -7.53 -2.38 -6.01
N PHE A 58 -7.11 -1.90 -4.84
CA PHE A 58 -5.85 -2.23 -4.20
C PHE A 58 -6.04 -2.59 -2.73
N ARG A 59 -5.25 -3.54 -2.25
CA ARG A 59 -5.16 -3.91 -0.84
C ARG A 59 -3.83 -3.43 -0.29
N LEU A 60 -3.88 -2.78 0.87
CA LEU A 60 -2.71 -2.26 1.55
C LEU A 60 -2.26 -3.19 2.70
N ASN A 61 -1.01 -3.02 3.11
CA ASN A 61 -0.38 -3.78 4.21
C ASN A 61 -1.11 -3.67 5.56
N ASN A 62 -1.81 -2.57 5.81
CA ASN A 62 -2.61 -2.38 7.02
C ASN A 62 -3.97 -3.10 6.98
N GLY A 63 -4.24 -3.88 5.93
CA GLY A 63 -5.48 -4.63 5.74
C GLY A 63 -6.62 -3.81 5.10
N ILE A 64 -6.43 -2.53 4.82
CA ILE A 64 -7.42 -1.69 4.13
C ILE A 64 -7.44 -2.03 2.64
N THR A 65 -8.65 -2.17 2.09
CA THR A 65 -8.86 -2.29 0.64
C THR A 65 -9.49 -0.99 0.13
N VAL A 66 -8.86 -0.40 -0.89
CA VAL A 66 -9.33 0.81 -1.55
C VAL A 66 -9.81 0.46 -2.94
N LEU A 67 -10.99 0.96 -3.29
CA LEU A 67 -11.64 0.69 -4.57
C LEU A 67 -11.35 1.82 -5.56
N GLY A 68 -11.10 1.44 -6.81
CA GLY A 68 -10.84 2.35 -7.92
C GLY A 68 -9.41 2.91 -7.94
N PRO A 69 -9.20 3.95 -8.75
CA PRO A 69 -7.90 4.60 -8.91
C PRO A 69 -7.48 5.35 -7.66
N ILE A 70 -6.19 5.24 -7.33
CA ILE A 70 -5.63 5.75 -6.08
C ILE A 70 -4.38 6.58 -6.35
N ALA A 71 -4.18 7.58 -5.48
CA ALA A 71 -2.93 8.28 -5.30
C ALA A 71 -2.39 7.95 -3.91
N ILE A 72 -1.30 7.19 -3.85
CA ILE A 72 -0.70 6.68 -2.63
C ILE A 72 0.61 7.40 -2.32
N PHE A 73 0.82 7.69 -1.05
CA PHE A 73 2.02 8.26 -0.47
C PHE A 73 2.46 7.40 0.71
N SER A 74 3.66 7.65 1.24
CA SER A 74 4.23 6.89 2.36
C SER A 74 3.31 6.77 3.57
N ARG A 75 2.42 7.75 3.81
CA ARG A 75 1.56 7.78 5.01
C ARG A 75 0.08 8.02 4.73
N THR A 76 -0.26 8.34 3.49
CA THR A 76 -1.61 8.75 3.12
C THR A 76 -2.00 8.13 1.79
N ILE A 77 -3.31 7.94 1.62
CA ILE A 77 -3.90 7.49 0.36
C ILE A 77 -5.07 8.42 0.04
N LEU A 78 -5.17 8.79 -1.23
CA LEU A 78 -6.23 9.63 -1.76
C LEU A 78 -6.91 8.88 -2.91
N SER A 79 -8.21 9.11 -3.09
CA SER A 79 -8.88 8.70 -4.32
C SER A 79 -8.41 9.59 -5.45
N TRP A 80 -7.99 8.99 -6.56
CA TRP A 80 -7.60 9.72 -7.75
C TRP A 80 -8.77 9.80 -8.72
N GLN A 81 -9.18 11.02 -9.06
CA GLN A 81 -10.37 11.28 -9.88
C GLN A 81 -10.05 11.14 -11.39
N VAL A 82 -9.76 9.91 -11.81
CA VAL A 82 -9.50 9.53 -13.20
C VAL A 82 -10.25 8.22 -13.45
N GLY A 83 -10.96 8.08 -14.57
CA GLY A 83 -11.69 6.84 -14.89
C GLY A 83 -10.82 5.80 -15.61
N SER A 84 -9.94 6.27 -16.49
CA SER A 84 -9.00 5.46 -17.28
C SER A 84 -7.74 6.28 -17.58
N SER A 85 -6.67 5.61 -17.96
CA SER A 85 -5.42 6.19 -18.48
C SER A 85 -5.63 7.27 -19.56
N ARG A 86 -6.73 7.22 -20.32
CA ARG A 86 -7.08 8.24 -21.33
C ARG A 86 -7.56 9.56 -20.74
N ASP A 87 -8.11 9.54 -19.52
CA ASP A 87 -8.62 10.73 -18.84
C ASP A 87 -7.51 11.48 -18.10
N ILE A 88 -6.30 10.93 -18.07
CA ILE A 88 -5.15 11.57 -17.44
C ILE A 88 -4.76 12.81 -18.24
N ASN A 89 -4.91 13.95 -17.58
CA ASN A 89 -4.55 15.26 -18.11
C ASN A 89 -3.71 16.04 -17.10
N VAL A 90 -3.27 17.23 -17.50
CA VAL A 90 -2.47 18.11 -16.65
C VAL A 90 -3.21 18.42 -15.33
N ASP A 91 -4.51 18.71 -15.37
CA ASP A 91 -5.29 19.03 -14.17
C ASP A 91 -5.35 17.88 -13.16
N SER A 92 -5.52 16.64 -13.64
CA SER A 92 -5.52 15.43 -12.82
C SER A 92 -4.17 15.17 -12.14
N LEU A 93 -3.08 15.73 -12.67
CA LEU A 93 -1.72 15.55 -12.18
C LEU A 93 -1.19 16.76 -11.38
N LYS A 94 -1.83 17.93 -11.51
CA LYS A 94 -1.39 19.18 -10.86
C LYS A 94 -1.23 19.03 -9.35
N PHE A 95 -2.11 18.27 -8.69
CA PHE A 95 -2.06 18.15 -7.24
C PHE A 95 -0.75 17.50 -6.75
N PHE A 96 -0.17 16.55 -7.49
CA PHE A 96 1.14 15.97 -7.15
C PHE A 96 2.25 17.02 -7.10
N LYS A 97 2.13 18.10 -7.88
CA LYS A 97 3.11 19.19 -7.86
C LYS A 97 2.93 20.15 -6.68
N LEU A 98 1.71 20.23 -6.14
CA LEU A 98 1.33 21.20 -5.11
C LEU A 98 1.52 20.67 -3.68
N LEU A 99 1.68 19.35 -3.52
CA LEU A 99 1.85 18.73 -2.22
C LEU A 99 3.24 19.02 -1.64
N GLU A 100 3.26 19.19 -0.31
CA GLU A 100 4.49 19.24 0.49
C GLU A 100 4.51 18.04 1.45
N PRO A 101 5.64 17.32 1.59
CA PRO A 101 6.93 17.57 0.95
C PRO A 101 6.92 17.32 -0.56
N LYS A 102 7.82 17.98 -1.29
CA LYS A 102 7.99 17.77 -2.74
C LYS A 102 8.30 16.31 -3.04
N ILE A 103 7.62 15.78 -4.05
CA ILE A 103 7.80 14.42 -4.54
C ILE A 103 9.01 14.38 -5.48
N ASP A 104 9.96 13.48 -5.20
CA ASP A 104 11.17 13.27 -6.01
C ASP A 104 10.89 12.42 -7.25
N LEU A 105 9.98 11.46 -7.14
CA LEU A 105 9.55 10.58 -8.22
C LEU A 105 8.07 10.19 -8.06
N LEU A 106 7.31 10.32 -9.14
CA LEU A 106 5.94 9.84 -9.25
C LEU A 106 5.93 8.54 -10.07
N VAL A 107 5.49 7.44 -9.47
CA VAL A 107 5.28 6.18 -10.16
C VAL A 107 3.84 6.16 -10.69
N LEU A 108 3.68 6.08 -12.01
CA LEU A 108 2.37 5.96 -12.67
C LEU A 108 2.14 4.52 -13.13
N GLY A 109 1.16 3.87 -12.52
CA GLY A 109 0.68 2.54 -12.90
C GLY A 109 -0.58 2.65 -13.75
N LEU A 110 -0.47 2.35 -15.04
CA LEU A 110 -1.60 2.38 -15.97
C LEU A 110 -2.20 0.99 -16.15
N GLU A 111 -3.50 0.95 -16.41
CA GLU A 111 -4.25 -0.26 -16.70
C GLU A 111 -4.00 -0.83 -18.11
N THR A 112 -3.22 -0.12 -18.93
CA THR A 112 -2.93 -0.45 -20.33
C THR A 112 -1.46 -0.21 -20.68
N ASP A 113 -0.97 -0.95 -21.68
CA ASP A 113 0.35 -0.79 -22.30
C ASP A 113 0.26 -0.15 -23.70
N ASP A 114 -0.85 0.53 -24.00
CA ASP A 114 -1.00 1.26 -25.27
C ASP A 114 -0.03 2.44 -25.33
N ARG A 115 0.94 2.33 -26.23
CA ARG A 115 1.99 3.34 -26.46
C ARG A 115 1.45 4.72 -26.76
N ASN A 116 0.32 4.85 -27.45
CA ASN A 116 -0.26 6.16 -27.78
C ASN A 116 -0.81 6.85 -26.52
N VAL A 117 -1.44 6.07 -25.65
CA VAL A 117 -1.94 6.56 -24.36
C VAL A 117 -0.77 6.94 -23.48
N MET A 118 0.23 6.06 -23.33
CA MET A 118 1.44 6.34 -22.53
C MET A 118 2.16 7.61 -23.01
N GLN A 119 2.29 7.83 -24.32
CA GLN A 119 2.87 9.06 -24.86
C GLN A 119 2.06 10.31 -24.50
N THR A 120 0.73 10.21 -24.50
CA THR A 120 -0.16 11.32 -24.14
C THR A 120 -0.01 11.67 -22.66
N VAL A 121 -0.03 10.66 -21.80
CA VAL A 121 0.21 10.80 -20.36
C VAL A 121 1.59 11.41 -20.10
N PHE A 122 2.62 10.92 -20.80
CA PHE A 122 3.99 11.41 -20.64
C PHE A 122 4.16 12.87 -21.11
N LYS A 123 3.40 13.33 -22.10
CA LYS A 123 3.37 14.75 -22.48
C LYS A 123 2.78 15.60 -21.35
N ALA A 124 1.66 15.16 -20.75
CA ALA A 124 1.03 15.86 -19.64
C ALA A 124 1.94 15.97 -18.41
N THR A 125 2.70 14.91 -18.09
CA THR A 125 3.64 14.92 -16.96
C THR A 125 4.84 15.84 -17.21
N ARG A 126 5.35 15.89 -18.45
CA ARG A 126 6.44 16.78 -18.86
C ARG A 126 6.07 18.25 -18.74
N GLU A 127 4.83 18.60 -19.09
CA GLU A 127 4.32 19.98 -18.95
C GLU A 127 4.38 20.47 -17.50
N LEU A 128 4.10 19.59 -16.54
CA LEU A 128 4.18 19.87 -15.10
C LEU A 128 5.59 19.78 -14.51
N LYS A 129 6.59 19.39 -15.31
CA LYS A 129 7.96 19.11 -14.85
C LYS A 129 7.95 18.17 -13.64
N LEU A 130 7.16 17.11 -13.72
CA LEU A 130 7.18 16.01 -12.76
C LEU A 130 8.21 14.98 -13.21
N ASN A 131 8.96 14.43 -12.26
CA ASN A 131 9.82 13.28 -12.51
C ASN A 131 8.94 12.04 -12.39
N VAL A 132 8.72 11.32 -13.50
CA VAL A 132 7.71 10.27 -13.57
C VAL A 132 8.26 9.00 -14.18
N GLU A 133 7.90 7.87 -13.57
CA GLU A 133 8.12 6.53 -14.09
C GLU A 133 6.78 5.90 -14.49
N LEU A 134 6.56 5.69 -15.80
CA LEU A 134 5.35 5.01 -16.29
C LEU A 134 5.61 3.51 -16.41
N GLN A 135 4.74 2.71 -15.79
CA GLN A 135 4.80 1.26 -15.79
C GLN A 135 3.39 0.64 -15.82
N THR A 136 3.33 -0.67 -16.05
CA THR A 136 2.12 -1.46 -15.78
C THR A 136 1.81 -1.46 -14.28
N VAL A 137 0.55 -1.68 -13.92
CA VAL A 137 0.11 -1.66 -12.50
C VAL A 137 0.95 -2.56 -11.60
N GLU A 138 1.26 -3.78 -12.06
CA GLU A 138 2.04 -4.76 -11.29
C GLU A 138 3.45 -4.25 -10.96
N HIS A 139 4.17 -3.77 -11.98
CA HIS A 139 5.51 -3.22 -11.81
C HIS A 139 5.47 -1.93 -10.99
N ALA A 140 4.50 -1.06 -11.24
CA ALA A 140 4.33 0.19 -10.52
C ALA A 140 4.12 -0.03 -9.01
N CYS A 141 3.32 -1.03 -8.61
CA CYS A 141 3.13 -1.38 -7.21
C CYS A 141 4.45 -1.80 -6.55
N SER A 142 5.24 -2.62 -7.24
CA SER A 142 6.52 -3.11 -6.75
C SER A 142 7.55 -1.98 -6.62
N THR A 143 7.65 -1.13 -7.65
CA THR A 143 8.53 0.04 -7.68
C THR A 143 8.18 1.02 -6.56
N PHE A 144 6.89 1.32 -6.37
CA PHE A 144 6.43 2.18 -5.28
C PHE A 144 6.81 1.62 -3.92
N ASN A 145 6.51 0.34 -3.65
CA ASN A 145 6.84 -0.30 -2.37
C ASN A 145 8.33 -0.25 -2.06
N PHE A 146 9.17 -0.54 -3.06
CA PHE A 146 10.62 -0.50 -2.93
C PHE A 146 11.11 0.91 -2.57
N LEU A 147 10.75 1.91 -3.37
CA LEU A 147 11.18 3.30 -3.15
C LEU A 147 10.64 3.88 -1.84
N ASN A 148 9.42 3.49 -1.47
CA ASN A 148 8.82 3.91 -0.21
C ASN A 148 9.57 3.30 0.98
N SER A 149 9.98 2.03 0.89
CA SER A 149 10.79 1.37 1.93
C SER A 149 12.19 1.96 2.09
N GLU A 150 12.76 2.54 1.03
CA GLU A 150 14.02 3.29 1.10
C GLU A 150 13.87 4.65 1.80
N GLY A 151 12.64 5.07 2.12
CA GLY A 151 12.36 6.36 2.74
C GLY A 151 12.47 7.55 1.78
N ARG A 152 12.39 7.32 0.46
CA ARG A 152 12.39 8.39 -0.54
C ARG A 152 11.03 9.08 -0.59
N SER A 153 11.01 10.37 -0.97
CA SER A 153 9.75 11.09 -1.21
C SER A 153 9.14 10.65 -2.53
N VAL A 154 8.44 9.51 -2.52
CA VAL A 154 7.78 8.90 -3.67
C VAL A 154 6.26 9.01 -3.55
N ALA A 155 5.59 9.15 -4.69
CA ALA A 155 4.15 8.98 -4.78
C ALA A 155 3.82 7.94 -5.86
N GLY A 156 2.74 7.20 -5.65
CA GLY A 156 2.15 6.32 -6.66
C GLY A 156 0.81 6.88 -7.14
N ALA A 157 0.58 6.92 -8.44
CA ALA A 157 -0.76 7.08 -9.00
C ALA A 157 -1.09 5.83 -9.81
N LEU A 158 -2.07 5.07 -9.35
CA LEU A 158 -2.34 3.73 -9.82
C LEU A 158 -3.80 3.60 -10.23
N ILE A 159 -4.02 3.11 -11.44
CA ILE A 159 -5.32 2.72 -11.95
C ILE A 159 -5.40 1.19 -11.85
N PRO A 160 -6.47 0.60 -11.28
CA PRO A 160 -6.58 -0.85 -11.21
C PRO A 160 -6.63 -1.46 -12.62
N PRO A 161 -6.04 -2.64 -12.84
CA PRO A 161 -6.00 -3.26 -14.15
C PRO A 161 -7.40 -3.69 -14.60
N LEU A 162 -7.65 -3.70 -15.91
CA LEU A 162 -8.94 -4.15 -16.45
C LEU A 162 -9.11 -5.68 -16.35
N HIS A 163 -8.01 -6.41 -16.46
CA HIS A 163 -7.95 -7.87 -16.44
C HIS A 163 -6.81 -8.33 -15.54
N LEU A 164 -6.98 -9.47 -14.87
CA LEU A 164 -5.94 -10.10 -14.07
C LEU A 164 -5.48 -11.36 -14.80
N ASP A 165 -4.20 -11.38 -15.18
CA ASP A 165 -3.55 -12.60 -15.64
C ASP A 165 -3.09 -13.37 -14.40
N VAL A 166 -3.94 -14.28 -13.92
CA VAL A 166 -3.68 -15.05 -12.71
C VAL A 166 -2.61 -16.09 -13.01
N ASN A 167 -1.48 -16.04 -12.30
CA ASN A 167 -0.42 -17.02 -12.45
C ASN A 167 -0.75 -18.31 -11.67
N GLU A 168 -0.14 -19.44 -12.03
CA GLU A 168 -0.34 -20.73 -11.35
C GLU A 168 -0.03 -20.64 -9.85
N ASN A 169 0.98 -19.85 -9.49
CA ASN A 169 1.34 -19.57 -8.10
C ASN A 169 0.23 -18.83 -7.35
N ASP A 170 -0.45 -17.88 -8.00
CA ASP A 170 -1.55 -17.13 -7.40
C ASP A 170 -2.76 -18.04 -7.17
N MET A 171 -3.05 -18.92 -8.13
CA MET A 171 -4.08 -19.95 -8.00
C MET A 171 -3.78 -20.91 -6.85
N LEU A 172 -2.52 -21.35 -6.73
CA LEU A 172 -2.08 -22.22 -5.65
C LEU A 172 -2.20 -21.55 -4.28
N HIS A 173 -1.74 -20.31 -4.15
CA HIS A 173 -1.86 -19.54 -2.90
C HIS A 173 -3.31 -19.33 -2.49
N SER A 174 -4.19 -19.01 -3.44
CA SER A 174 -5.63 -18.90 -3.20
C SER A 174 -6.20 -20.24 -2.71
N LYS A 175 -5.88 -21.36 -3.38
CA LYS A 175 -6.33 -22.69 -2.99
C LYS A 175 -5.88 -23.07 -1.57
N LEU A 176 -4.61 -22.86 -1.25
CA LEU A 176 -4.06 -23.08 0.09
C LEU A 176 -4.75 -22.20 1.14
N HIS A 177 -5.05 -20.95 0.81
CA HIS A 177 -5.79 -20.06 1.70
C HIS A 177 -7.18 -20.61 2.01
N TYR A 178 -7.93 -21.05 0.99
CA TYR A 178 -9.24 -21.68 1.18
C TYR A 178 -9.17 -22.97 2.01
N GLU A 179 -8.22 -23.86 1.72
CA GLU A 179 -8.04 -25.09 2.51
C GLU A 179 -7.74 -24.79 3.98
N ASN A 180 -6.93 -23.77 4.27
CA ASN A 180 -6.64 -23.34 5.64
C ASN A 180 -7.86 -22.76 6.36
N LEU A 181 -8.80 -22.12 5.65
CA LEU A 181 -10.05 -21.63 6.24
C LEU A 181 -10.98 -22.79 6.62
N TYR A 182 -11.07 -23.82 5.79
CA TYR A 182 -11.88 -25.01 6.08
C TYR A 182 -11.27 -25.92 7.14
N ASN A 183 -9.94 -26.05 7.17
CA ASN A 183 -9.23 -26.88 8.15
C ASN A 183 -9.09 -26.21 9.53
N LYS A 184 -9.50 -24.95 9.67
CA LYS A 184 -9.57 -24.28 10.96
C LYS A 184 -10.85 -24.73 11.68
N GLU A 185 -10.83 -25.96 12.18
CA GLU A 185 -11.90 -26.52 13.00
C GLU A 185 -12.23 -25.59 14.18
N ILE A 186 -13.53 -25.44 14.43
CA ILE A 186 -14.11 -24.70 15.55
C ILE A 186 -13.67 -25.42 16.83
N LYS A 187 -12.64 -24.88 17.51
CA LYS A 187 -12.33 -25.22 18.91
C LYS A 187 -12.97 -24.21 19.85
#